data_AF-A0A945V7U2-F1
#
_entry.id   AF-A0A945V7U2-F1
#
_cell.length_a   1.000
_cell.length_b   1.000
_cell.length_c   1.000
_cell.angle_alpha   90.00
_cell.angle_beta   90.00
_cell.angle_gamma   90.00
#
_symmetry.space_group_name_H-M   'P 1'
#
loop_
_entity.id
_entity.type
_entity.pdbx_description
1 polymer ?
#
loop_
_entity_poly.entity_id
_entity_poly.type
_entity_poly.pdbx_seq_one_letter_code
_entity_poly.pdbx_strand_id
1 'polypeptide(L)' 'SIQWETTVLDQKINNIHVGKNKTRDDFIKFRTERDAQLAMPKLIIPALQVNMRAGEVPTDDHGNKVLKVPVNGLE' A
#
# COMPACT_ATOMS: atom_id res chain seq x y z
N SER A 1 -9.50 -8.05 19.71
CA SER A 1 -8.06 -7.72 19.79
C SER A 1 -7.52 -7.57 18.38
N ILE A 2 -6.50 -6.73 18.18
CA ILE A 2 -5.76 -6.69 16.92
C ILE A 2 -4.87 -7.94 16.88
N GLN A 3 -4.87 -8.66 15.75
CA GLN A 3 -3.99 -9.80 15.49
C GLN A 3 -2.97 -9.35 14.45
N TRP A 4 -1.68 -9.36 14.79
CA TRP A 4 -0.59 -8.97 13.89
C TRP A 4 0.34 -10.13 13.54
N GLU A 5 0.13 -11.30 14.14
CA GLU A 5 0.90 -12.53 13.92
C GLU A 5 0.02 -13.62 13.31
N THR A 6 0.65 -14.52 12.55
CA THR A 6 0.01 -15.65 11.87
C THR A 6 1.09 -16.67 11.50
N THR A 7 0.71 -17.91 11.20
CA THR A 7 1.64 -18.92 10.67
C THR A 7 1.45 -19.14 9.17
N VAL A 8 2.44 -19.75 8.53
CA VAL A 8 2.33 -20.17 7.12
C VAL A 8 1.15 -21.14 6.93
N LEU A 9 0.94 -22.07 7.87
CA LEU A 9 -0.16 -23.03 7.81
C LEU A 9 -1.52 -22.31 7.90
N ASP A 10 -1.65 -21.36 8.83
CA ASP A 10 -2.89 -20.59 8.99
C ASP A 10 -3.20 -19.77 7.74
N GLN A 11 -2.21 -19.13 7.12
CA GLN A 11 -2.41 -18.40 5.87
C GLN A 11 -2.81 -19.33 4.72
N LYS A 12 -2.21 -20.52 4.63
CA LYS A 12 -2.60 -21.52 3.61
C LYS A 12 -4.05 -21.98 3.77
N ILE A 13 -4.54 -22.16 5.00
CA ILE A 13 -5.90 -22.69 5.24
C ILE A 13 -6.95 -21.56 5.22
N ASN A 14 -6.64 -20.41 5.81
CA ASN A 14 -7.64 -19.41 6.20
C ASN A 14 -7.59 -18.10 5.39
N ASN A 15 -6.56 -17.84 4.58
CA ASN A 15 -6.48 -16.58 3.83
C ASN A 15 -7.60 -16.49 2.78
N ILE A 16 -8.48 -15.50 2.94
CA ILE A 16 -9.67 -15.31 2.10
C ILE A 16 -9.34 -14.92 0.64
N HIS A 17 -8.13 -14.45 0.35
CA HIS A 17 -7.69 -13.99 -0.97
C HIS A 17 -6.81 -14.99 -1.72
N VAL A 18 -5.91 -15.70 -1.03
CA VAL A 18 -4.91 -16.59 -1.66
C VAL A 18 -4.83 -18.00 -1.05
N GLY A 19 -5.56 -18.26 0.03
CA GLY A 19 -5.53 -19.56 0.69
C GLY A 19 -6.28 -20.66 -0.08
N LYS A 20 -6.21 -21.87 0.48
CA LYS A 20 -6.85 -23.10 -0.01
C LYS A 20 -6.35 -23.48 -1.40
N ASN A 21 -7.27 -23.62 -2.36
CA ASN A 21 -7.01 -24.06 -3.73
C ASN A 21 -7.16 -22.92 -4.75
N LYS A 22 -7.06 -21.66 -4.31
CA LYS A 22 -7.17 -20.52 -5.23
C LYS A 22 -6.01 -20.53 -6.21
N THR A 23 -6.34 -20.40 -7.49
CA THR A 23 -5.33 -20.36 -8.54
C THR A 23 -4.71 -18.97 -8.66
N ARG A 24 -3.60 -18.88 -9.41
CA ARG A 24 -2.99 -17.60 -9.79
C ARG A 24 -3.99 -16.71 -10.54
N ASP A 25 -4.75 -17.28 -11.47
CA ASP A 25 -5.67 -16.53 -12.33
C ASP A 25 -6.87 -16.02 -11.52
N ASP A 26 -7.39 -16.83 -10.58
CA ASP A 26 -8.44 -16.39 -9.65
C ASP A 26 -7.96 -15.18 -8.82
N PHE A 27 -6.72 -15.23 -8.33
CA PHE A 27 -6.14 -14.15 -7.53
C PHE A 27 -5.95 -12.87 -8.36
N ILE A 28 -5.40 -12.98 -9.58
CA ILE A 28 -5.19 -11.83 -10.46
C ILE A 28 -6.53 -11.15 -10.73
N LYS A 29 -7.54 -11.92 -11.18
CA LYS A 29 -8.87 -11.38 -11.46
C LYS A 29 -9.45 -10.65 -10.25
N PHE A 30 -9.48 -11.34 -9.10
CA PHE A 30 -9.99 -10.77 -7.85
C PHE A 30 -9.25 -9.48 -7.45
N ARG A 31 -7.91 -9.48 -7.52
CA ARG A 31 -7.10 -8.34 -7.07
C ARG A 31 -7.26 -7.15 -8.00
N THR A 32 -7.25 -7.37 -9.31
CA THR A 32 -7.48 -6.32 -10.32
C THR A 32 -8.86 -5.68 -10.17
N GLU A 33 -9.92 -6.48 -10.05
CA GLU A 33 -11.28 -5.96 -9.84
C GLU A 33 -11.39 -5.15 -8.54
N ARG A 34 -10.76 -5.63 -7.47
CA ARG A 34 -10.73 -4.94 -6.19
C ARG A 34 -9.92 -3.64 -6.24
N ASP A 35 -8.75 -3.64 -6.87
CA ASP A 35 -7.86 -2.48 -6.96
C ASP A 35 -8.54 -1.30 -7.67
N ALA A 36 -9.29 -1.58 -8.73
CA ALA A 36 -10.03 -0.55 -9.48
C ALA A 36 -11.10 0.19 -8.65
N GLN A 37 -11.50 -0.37 -7.50
CA GLN A 37 -12.51 0.22 -6.61
C GLN A 37 -11.91 0.98 -5.42
N LEU A 38 -10.59 0.91 -5.22
CA LEU A 38 -9.94 1.52 -4.06
C LEU A 38 -9.52 2.95 -4.36
N ALA A 39 -9.85 3.85 -3.45
CA ALA A 39 -9.32 5.21 -3.47
C ALA A 39 -7.84 5.23 -3.12
N MET A 40 -7.14 6.27 -3.60
CA MET A 40 -5.75 6.52 -3.26
C MET A 40 -5.56 6.67 -1.73
N PRO A 41 -4.53 6.04 -1.13
CA PRO A 41 -4.26 6.18 0.30
C PRO A 41 -3.97 7.63 0.67
N LYS A 42 -4.56 8.13 1.77
CA LYS A 42 -4.46 9.53 2.21
C LYS A 42 -3.02 10.06 2.31
N LEU A 43 -2.07 9.20 2.68
CA LEU A 43 -0.67 9.57 2.90
C LEU A 43 0.27 9.09 1.79
N ILE A 44 -0.24 8.60 0.65
CA ILE A 44 0.64 8.01 -0.37
C ILE A 44 1.72 8.98 -0.87
N ILE A 45 1.37 10.26 -1.07
CA ILE A 45 2.32 11.27 -1.57
C ILE A 45 3.33 11.73 -0.52
N PRO A 46 2.93 12.06 0.72
CA PRO A 46 3.88 12.26 1.81
C PRO A 46 4.80 11.04 2.04
N ALA A 47 4.22 9.84 2.11
CA ALA A 47 4.95 8.62 2.45
C ALA A 47 5.98 8.27 1.38
N LEU A 48 5.64 8.38 0.09
CA LEU A 48 6.61 8.13 -0.98
C LEU A 48 7.80 9.09 -0.91
N GLN A 49 7.56 10.38 -0.68
CA GLN A 49 8.65 11.37 -0.58
C GLN A 49 9.62 11.06 0.56
N VAL A 50 9.12 10.62 1.71
CA VAL A 50 9.94 10.34 2.90
C VAL A 50 10.57 8.94 2.83
N ASN A 51 9.81 7.92 2.45
CA ASN A 51 10.28 6.52 2.44
C ASN A 51 11.32 6.25 1.36
N MET A 52 11.22 6.91 0.19
CA MET A 52 12.26 6.83 -0.84
C MET A 52 13.60 7.45 -0.40
N ARG A 53 13.60 8.25 0.67
CA ARG A 53 14.78 8.87 1.30
C ARG A 53 15.14 8.22 2.63
N ALA A 54 14.79 6.95 2.82
CA ALA A 54 15.05 6.20 4.05
C ALA A 54 14.53 6.89 5.34
N GLY A 55 13.45 7.67 5.23
CA GLY A 55 12.87 8.39 6.37
C GLY A 55 13.25 9.87 6.44
N GLU A 56 14.15 10.36 5.59
CA GLU A 56 14.54 11.77 5.58
C GLU A 56 13.45 12.66 4.95
N VAL A 57 13.06 13.71 5.68
CA VAL A 57 12.04 14.67 5.21
C VAL A 57 12.70 15.67 4.26
N PRO A 58 12.18 15.87 3.03
CA PRO A 58 12.75 16.83 2.08
C PRO A 58 12.76 18.26 2.63
N THR A 59 13.76 19.04 2.22
CA THR A 59 13.87 20.46 2.54
C THR A 59 13.75 21.33 1.30
N ASP A 60 13.33 22.59 1.49
CA ASP A 60 13.45 23.64 0.49
C ASP A 60 14.89 24.20 0.45
N ASP A 61 15.14 25.17 -0.44
CA ASP A 61 16.44 25.81 -0.62
C ASP A 61 16.89 26.65 0.60
N HIS A 62 15.96 26.90 1.54
CA HIS A 62 16.23 27.60 2.80
C HIS A 62 16.42 26.63 3.97
N GLY A 63 16.34 25.31 3.73
CA GLY A 63 16.47 24.27 4.75
C GLY A 63 15.19 23.96 5.53
N ASN A 64 14.04 24.56 5.18
CA ASN A 64 12.77 24.24 5.83
C ASN A 64 12.23 22.90 5.32
N LYS A 65 11.68 22.08 6.22
CA LYS A 65 11.04 20.81 5.84
C LYS A 65 9.76 21.07 5.06
N VAL A 66 9.66 20.48 3.87
CA VAL A 66 8.50 20.67 2.96
C VAL A 66 8.10 19.36 2.29
N LEU A 67 6.81 19.17 2.09
CA LEU A 67 6.25 18.08 1.29
C LEU A 67 5.53 18.69 0.07
N LYS A 68 5.85 18.20 -1.12
CA LYS A 68 5.21 18.66 -2.36
C LYS A 68 3.97 17.82 -2.62
N VAL A 69 2.80 18.43 -2.65
CA VAL A 69 1.53 17.76 -2.97
C VAL A 69 1.05 18.31 -4.31
N PRO A 70 1.03 17.49 -5.38
CA PRO A 70 0.52 17.94 -6.67
C PRO A 70 -0.99 18.16 -6.57
N VAL A 71 -1.45 19.29 -7.08
CA VAL A 71 -2.89 19.56 -7.24
C VAL A 71 -3.34 18.86 -8.52
N ASN A 72 -4.33 17.96 -8.42
CA ASN A 72 -4.94 17.20 -9.53
C ASN A 72 -4.00 16.28 -10.34
N GLY A 73 -2.80 15.96 -9.84
CA GLY A 73 -1.83 15.14 -10.59
C GLY A 73 -1.97 13.62 -10.41
N LEU A 74 -2.93 13.19 -9.59
CA LEU A 74 -3.09 11.81 -9.13
C LEU A 74 -4.59 11.53 -8.97
N GLU A 75 -5.29 11.51 -10.10
CA GLU A 75 -6.63 10.93 -10.17
C GLU A 75 -6.55 9.40 -10.26
#